data_AF-A0AAV5B3C7-F1
#
_entry.id   AF-A0AAV5B3C7-F1
#
_cell.length_a   1.000
_cell.length_b   1.000
_cell.length_c   1.000
_cell.angle_alpha   90.00
_cell.angle_beta   90.00
_cell.angle_gamma   90.00
#
_symmetry.space_group_name_H-M   'P 1'
#
loop_
_entity.id
_entity.type
_entity.pdbx_description
1 polymer ?
#
loop_
_entity_poly.entity_id
_entity_poly.type
_entity_poly.pdbx_seq_one_letter_code
_entity_poly.pdbx_strand_id
1 'polypeptide(L)'
;MRGQRRCEIDFLWPDHGAGLEYDGGGHFDSREAMEQDRLRDALMKERGLDIVRWTWPMVSDEVAFDLKVRELARKLGAKVSTGPCCNRLVERRALRAFVLGRHLVW
;
A
#
# COMPACT_ATOMS: atom_id res chain seq x y z
N MET A 1 -19.00 25.55 -10.48
CA MET A 1 -17.98 25.87 -9.47
C MET A 1 -17.00 24.70 -9.40
N ARG A 2 -15.75 24.89 -9.85
CA ARG A 2 -14.72 23.84 -9.84
C ARG A 2 -14.16 23.70 -8.43
N GLY A 3 -14.77 22.84 -7.62
CA GLY A 3 -14.20 22.44 -6.34
C GLY A 3 -12.95 21.62 -6.59
N GLN A 4 -11.78 22.25 -6.50
CA GLN A 4 -10.50 21.56 -6.60
C GLN A 4 -10.33 20.70 -5.33
N ARG A 5 -10.75 19.44 -5.39
CA ARG A 5 -10.50 18.47 -4.32
C ARG A 5 -9.04 18.06 -4.40
N ARG A 6 -8.26 18.52 -3.41
CA ARG A 6 -6.87 18.09 -3.21
C ARG A 6 -6.90 16.77 -2.46
N CYS A 7 -6.17 15.79 -2.96
CA CYS A 7 -5.94 14.50 -2.30
C CYS A 7 -4.45 14.39 -2.04
N GLU A 8 -4.08 13.90 -0.87
CA GLU A 8 -2.72 13.56 -0.51
C GLU A 8 -2.58 12.04 -0.56
N ILE A 9 -1.47 11.55 -1.10
CA ILE A 9 -1.17 10.13 -1.28
C ILE A 9 0.25 9.94 -0.75
N ASP A 10 0.47 8.96 0.12
CA ASP A 10 1.76 8.79 0.79
C ASP A 10 2.88 8.49 -0.21
N PHE A 11 2.60 7.68 -1.23
CA PHE A 11 3.53 7.39 -2.32
C PHE A 11 2.84 7.40 -3.67
N LEU A 12 3.45 8.08 -4.65
CA LEU A 12 2.95 8.20 -6.01
C LEU A 12 4.04 7.86 -7.03
N TRP A 13 3.72 6.95 -7.96
CA TRP A 13 4.51 6.62 -9.14
C TRP A 13 3.73 7.01 -10.40
N PRO A 14 3.82 8.28 -10.83
CA PRO A 14 3.00 8.81 -11.92
C PRO A 14 3.28 8.11 -13.25
N ASP A 15 4.54 7.76 -13.53
CA ASP A 15 4.94 7.07 -14.77
C ASP A 15 4.38 5.66 -14.88
N HIS A 16 3.96 5.08 -13.75
CA HIS A 16 3.37 3.74 -13.67
C HIS A 16 1.86 3.77 -13.41
N GLY A 17 1.25 4.95 -13.30
CA GLY A 17 -0.17 5.08 -12.96
C GLY A 17 -0.52 4.42 -11.63
N ALA A 18 0.39 4.42 -10.66
CA ALA A 18 0.24 3.69 -9.40
C ALA A 18 0.49 4.60 -8.18
N GLY A 19 -0.19 4.32 -7.07
CA GLY A 19 0.08 4.96 -5.79
C GLY A 19 -0.22 4.04 -4.62
N LEU A 20 0.22 4.45 -3.43
CA LEU A 20 0.05 3.71 -2.18
C LEU A 20 -0.38 4.68 -1.08
N GLU A 21 -1.43 4.29 -0.36
CA GLU A 21 -1.85 4.91 0.90
C GLU A 21 -1.67 3.91 2.05
N TYR A 22 -1.04 4.36 3.12
CA TYR A 22 -0.91 3.65 4.38
C TYR A 22 -1.96 4.14 5.38
N ASP A 23 -2.94 3.30 5.65
CA ASP A 23 -3.98 3.57 6.62
C ASP A 23 -3.56 3.05 8.00
N GLY A 24 -3.26 4.00 8.89
CA GLY A 24 -2.95 3.81 10.31
C GLY A 24 -4.15 3.42 11.16
N GLY A 25 -5.15 2.70 10.62
CA GLY A 25 -6.16 1.95 11.35
C GLY A 25 -7.09 2.79 12.25
N GLY A 26 -7.25 4.07 11.94
CA GLY A 26 -7.78 5.03 12.88
C GLY A 26 -8.97 5.84 12.40
N HIS A 27 -9.78 5.41 11.43
CA HIS A 27 -10.94 6.21 10.98
C HIS A 27 -12.24 5.38 11.03
N PHE A 28 -13.19 5.89 11.81
CA PHE A 28 -14.48 5.29 12.11
C PHE A 28 -15.31 5.00 10.85
N ASP A 29 -15.77 3.75 10.74
CA ASP A 29 -16.65 3.18 9.72
C ASP A 29 -18.03 3.86 9.68
N SER A 30 -18.11 5.11 9.23
CA SER A 30 -19.39 5.62 8.74
C SER A 30 -19.58 5.15 7.31
N ARG A 31 -20.80 4.70 6.99
CA ARG A 31 -21.18 4.31 5.62
C ARG A 31 -20.86 5.42 4.61
N GLU A 32 -21.02 6.67 5.01
CA GLU A 32 -20.69 7.84 4.20
C GLU A 32 -19.18 7.95 3.91
N ALA A 33 -18.32 7.69 4.90
CA ALA A 33 -16.87 7.69 4.69
C ALA A 33 -16.46 6.60 3.68
N MET A 34 -17.04 5.40 3.78
CA MET A 34 -16.80 4.31 2.83
C MET A 34 -17.25 4.67 1.40
N GLU A 35 -18.40 5.33 1.25
CA GLU A 35 -18.91 5.75 -0.05
C GLU A 35 -18.06 6.87 -0.67
N GLN A 36 -17.60 7.83 0.14
CA GLN A 36 -16.66 8.86 -0.31
C GLN A 36 -15.31 8.29 -0.73
N ASP A 37 -14.80 7.28 0.00
CA ASP A 37 -13.58 6.58 -0.36
C ASP A 37 -13.73 5.82 -1.68
N ARG A 38 -14.82 5.08 -1.87
CA ARG A 38 -15.09 4.41 -3.16
C ARG A 38 -15.19 5.40 -4.31
N LEU A 39 -15.82 6.55 -4.09
CA LEU A 39 -15.90 7.61 -5.10
C LEU A 39 -14.52 8.18 -5.41
N ARG A 40 -13.67 8.38 -4.39
CA ARG A 40 -12.29 8.84 -4.57
C ARG A 40 -11.49 7.84 -5.38
N ASP A 41 -11.57 6.55 -5.03
CA ASP A 41 -10.87 5.48 -5.75
C ASP A 41 -11.31 5.41 -7.22
N ALA A 42 -12.62 5.51 -7.48
CA ALA A 42 -13.15 5.52 -8.85
C ALA A 42 -12.61 6.73 -9.65
N LEU A 43 -12.56 7.90 -9.03
CA LEU A 43 -12.04 9.12 -9.67
C LEU A 43 -10.53 9.06 -9.91
N MET A 44 -9.75 8.41 -9.05
CA MET A 44 -8.32 8.20 -9.27
C MET A 44 -8.10 7.20 -10.40
N LYS A 45 -8.88 6.11 -10.40
CA LYS A 45 -8.83 5.10 -11.46
C LYS A 45 -9.20 5.66 -12.83
N GLU A 46 -10.21 6.52 -12.92
CA GLU A 46 -10.57 7.23 -14.16
C GLU A 46 -9.42 8.12 -14.66
N ARG A 47 -8.61 8.67 -13.76
CA ARG A 47 -7.40 9.44 -14.08
C ARG A 47 -6.18 8.57 -14.39
N GLY A 48 -6.34 7.25 -14.47
CA GLY A 48 -5.25 6.30 -14.72
C GLY A 48 -4.35 6.06 -13.50
N LEU A 49 -4.81 6.43 -12.29
CA LEU A 49 -4.11 6.17 -11.04
C LEU A 49 -4.77 5.02 -10.27
N ASP A 50 -4.01 3.97 -10.04
CA ASP A 50 -4.42 2.79 -9.29
C ASP A 50 -3.76 2.83 -7.90
N ILE A 51 -4.55 3.24 -6.91
CA ILE A 51 -4.08 3.45 -5.54
C ILE A 51 -4.31 2.17 -4.73
N VAL A 52 -3.23 1.59 -4.20
CA VAL A 52 -3.33 0.47 -3.26
C VAL A 52 -3.38 0.98 -1.83
N ARG A 53 -4.27 0.42 -1.01
CA ARG A 53 -4.32 0.71 0.42
C ARG A 53 -3.68 -0.40 1.23
N TRP A 54 -2.79 -0.02 2.12
CA TRP A 54 -2.16 -0.91 3.09
C TRP A 54 -2.59 -0.50 4.48
N THR A 55 -3.07 -1.46 5.27
CA THR A 55 -3.43 -1.19 6.67
C THR A 55 -2.35 -1.75 7.60
N TRP A 56 -2.30 -1.26 8.84
CA TRP A 56 -1.38 -1.82 9.84
C TRP A 56 -1.48 -3.35 9.98
N PRO A 57 -2.67 -3.98 10.05
CA PRO A 57 -2.78 -5.44 10.07
C PRO A 57 -2.14 -6.13 8.86
N MET A 58 -2.25 -5.55 7.66
CA MET A 58 -1.65 -6.12 6.45
C MET A 58 -0.12 -6.03 6.46
N VAL A 59 0.44 -4.94 7.00
CA VAL A 59 1.89 -4.76 7.10
C VAL A 59 2.49 -5.63 8.21
N SER A 60 1.74 -5.79 9.30
CA SER A 60 2.13 -6.60 10.47
C SER A 60 2.00 -8.11 10.26
N ASP A 61 1.24 -8.57 9.27
CA ASP A 61 1.21 -9.96 8.84
C ASP A 61 2.17 -10.23 7.68
N GLU A 62 3.02 -11.25 7.78
CA GLU A 62 4.06 -11.53 6.78
C GLU A 62 3.47 -11.93 5.42
N VAL A 63 2.41 -12.74 5.43
CA VAL A 63 1.79 -13.26 4.22
C VAL A 63 1.04 -12.16 3.50
N ALA A 64 0.23 -11.38 4.23
CA ALA A 64 -0.48 -10.23 3.69
C ALA A 64 0.49 -9.18 3.13
N PHE A 65 1.59 -8.90 3.85
CA PHE A 65 2.62 -7.99 3.38
C PHE A 65 3.24 -8.46 2.06
N ASP A 66 3.64 -9.74 1.95
CA ASP A 66 4.24 -10.24 0.69
C ASP A 66 3.23 -10.20 -0.47
N LEU A 67 1.96 -10.52 -0.23
CA LEU A 67 0.90 -10.39 -1.24
C LEU A 67 0.74 -8.95 -1.72
N LYS A 68 0.77 -7.98 -0.79
CA LYS A 68 0.65 -6.56 -1.09
C LYS A 68 1.86 -5.99 -1.82
N VAL A 69 3.07 -6.41 -1.45
CA VAL A 69 4.29 -6.05 -2.19
C VAL A 69 4.24 -6.60 -3.62
N ARG A 70 3.78 -7.84 -3.82
CA ARG A 70 3.61 -8.43 -5.17
C ARG A 70 2.54 -7.71 -5.98
N GLU A 71 1.44 -7.30 -5.35
CA GLU A 71 0.42 -6.48 -5.98
C GLU A 71 1.01 -5.16 -6.49
N LEU A 72 1.68 -4.40 -5.61
CA LEU A 72 2.30 -3.13 -5.97
C LEU A 72 3.36 -3.31 -7.06
N ALA A 73 4.24 -4.30 -6.93
CA ALA A 73 5.29 -4.53 -7.90
C ALA A 73 4.76 -4.90 -9.30
N ARG A 74 3.63 -5.62 -9.39
CA ARG A 74 2.94 -5.83 -10.68
C ARG A 74 2.46 -4.53 -11.29
N LYS A 75 1.87 -3.62 -10.48
CA LYS A 75 1.44 -2.29 -10.97
C LYS A 75 2.62 -1.45 -11.45
N LEU A 76 3.76 -1.54 -10.76
CA LEU A 76 5.00 -0.86 -11.15
C LEU A 76 5.72 -1.54 -12.34
N GLY A 77 5.22 -2.66 -12.88
CA GLY A 77 5.91 -3.41 -13.92
C GLY A 77 7.25 -4.00 -13.45
N ALA A 78 7.51 -4.03 -12.15
CA ALA A 78 8.73 -4.55 -11.58
C ALA A 78 8.72 -6.07 -11.65
N LYS A 79 9.80 -6.65 -12.16
CA LYS A 79 10.01 -8.10 -12.14
C LYS A 79 10.35 -8.53 -10.71
N VAL A 80 9.32 -8.89 -9.93
CA VAL A 80 9.55 -9.58 -8.67
C VAL A 80 10.03 -10.98 -8.99
N SER A 81 11.24 -11.31 -8.57
CA SER A 81 11.72 -12.69 -8.58
C SER A 81 10.75 -13.53 -7.74
N THR A 82 9.97 -14.38 -8.40
CA THR A 82 9.03 -15.32 -7.77
C THR A 82 9.71 -16.60 -7.29
N GLY A 83 11.02 -16.74 -7.55
CA GLY A 83 11.79 -17.92 -7.19
C GLY A 83 12.14 -17.90 -5.70
N PRO A 84 11.87 -18.98 -4.95
CA PRO A 84 12.42 -19.16 -3.62
C PRO A 84 13.91 -19.44 -3.75
N CYS A 85 14.73 -18.40 -3.91
CA CYS A 85 16.09 -18.51 -3.39
C CYS A 85 15.93 -18.45 -1.87
N CYS A 86 16.05 -19.59 -1.22
CA CYS A 86 15.91 -19.75 0.23
C CYS A 86 16.62 -18.64 1.03
N ASN A 87 17.75 -18.14 0.52
CA ASN A 87 18.48 -17.02 1.11
C ASN A 87 17.70 -15.70 1.14
N ARG A 88 17.03 -15.32 0.04
CA ARG A 88 16.35 -14.01 -0.06
C ARG A 88 15.07 -13.95 0.78
N LEU A 89 14.38 -15.08 0.96
CA LEU A 89 13.25 -15.17 1.90
C LEU A 89 13.73 -15.05 3.35
N VAL A 90 14.83 -15.70 3.71
CA VAL A 90 15.45 -15.59 5.04
C VAL A 90 15.95 -14.17 5.30
N GLU A 91 16.66 -13.55 4.35
CA GLU A 91 17.11 -12.15 4.43
C GLU A 91 15.94 -11.18 4.57
N ARG A 92 14.86 -11.35 3.80
CA ARG A 92 13.65 -10.51 3.91
C ARG A 92 12.95 -10.69 5.24
N ARG A 93 12.84 -11.93 5.76
CA ARG A 93 12.30 -12.20 7.09
C ARG A 93 13.14 -11.55 8.19
N ALA A 94 14.47 -11.67 8.09
CA ALA A 94 15.39 -11.06 9.05
C ALA A 94 15.31 -9.53 9.03
N LEU A 95 15.29 -8.91 7.84
CA LEU A 95 15.11 -7.47 7.68
C LEU A 95 13.75 -7.02 8.22
N ARG A 96 12.67 -7.76 7.93
CA ARG A 96 11.35 -7.46 8.45
C ARG A 96 11.29 -7.57 9.97
N ALA A 97 11.87 -8.63 10.55
CA ALA A 97 11.96 -8.79 12.00
C ALA A 97 12.81 -7.69 12.67
N PHE A 98 13.83 -7.19 11.99
CA PHE A 98 14.59 -6.03 12.42
C PHE A 98 13.75 -4.75 12.34
N VAL A 99 13.09 -4.47 11.21
CA VAL A 99 12.30 -3.24 10.98
C VAL A 99 10.99 -3.19 11.76
N LEU A 100 10.35 -4.31 12.04
CA LEU A 100 9.12 -4.40 12.86
C LEU A 100 9.40 -4.89 14.28
N GLY A 101 10.66 -5.17 14.59
CA GLY A 101 11.10 -5.57 15.92
C GLY A 101 10.87 -4.47 16.95
N ARG A 102 11.16 -4.79 18.20
CA ARG A 102 11.03 -3.85 19.30
C ARG A 102 12.08 -2.74 19.16
N HIS A 103 11.70 -1.66 18.47
CA HIS A 103 12.51 -0.46 18.40
C HIS A 103 12.39 0.29 19.72
N LEU A 104 13.53 0.59 20.34
CA LEU A 104 13.63 1.52 21.46
C LEU A 104 13.50 2.95 20.90
N VAL A 105 12.35 3.28 20.32
CA VAL A 105 12.06 4.66 19.93
C VAL A 105 10.62 4.96 20.33
N TRP A 106 10.52 5.87 21.31
CA TRP A 106 9.30 6.47 21.87
C TRP A 106 8.84 7.61 20.98
#